data_AF-A0A928EDF8-F1
#
_entry.id   AF-A0A928EDF8-F1
#
_cell.length_a   1.000
_cell.length_b   1.000
_cell.length_c   1.000
_cell.angle_alpha   90.00
_cell.angle_beta   90.00
_cell.angle_gamma   90.00
#
_symmetry.space_group_name_H-M   'P 1'
#
loop_
_entity.id
_entity.type
_entity.pdbx_description
1 polymer ?
#
loop_
_entity_poly.entity_id
_entity_poly.type
_entity_poly.pdbx_seq_one_letter_code
_entity_poly.pdbx_strand_id
1 'polypeptide(L)'
;MQEIPRIDDAKLVWLSTPRHACVKLTAALPARAGAVESVVLASRQEATGLEYPLPFSVRSDAGSTLVDVTIDPRGFHLEGALWDLFVVVSGPDGARAFCQVRINRDFRRWAKLRGFQCDVGAGFIFFPYTAAASRLAFTYRKASVADTRFFRVKELAAIALAKAGAPYWRKRNIWLVFEKYCSYAQDNGFAFFRYCMDEAPVGGPQVLYVIDRTAPDAEKLAPYAANTIDFLSFKHLLYALVARMYVGSDSTAHLFQWRPRPSMVWSRIRKHRIFFLQHGVTALKQVENLFGTQGANPMTYFLTTSHREQEIVTEHLGYDEAHAPVLGFSRWDLLRNTGDVQAPVILVMPTWRPWLEELSSEAFRESRYFQAFSSLCANPRLEALLERANATVKFFIHPKLSEQLGAFAGGSPRVQFIDAGSMPLNELIMECAMLVTDYSSVCWDVLYLHKPVVFYQFDQDDYLREVGSYLDFDRELPGPVALDESACVDAIASVAESGFHMDDTSQRKAAPFQELDDTRNRERTYRFLTSHSL
;
A
#
# COMPACT_ATOMS: atom_id res chain seq x y z
N MET A 1 17.78 2.49 15.39
CA MET A 1 18.70 1.48 15.98
C MET A 1 20.17 1.86 15.72
N GLN A 2 21.00 2.03 16.75
CA GLN A 2 22.47 2.18 16.60
C GLN A 2 23.05 1.02 15.79
N GLU A 3 24.11 1.24 15.00
CA GLU A 3 24.79 0.20 14.22
C GLU A 3 25.41 -0.86 15.14
N ILE A 4 24.61 -1.89 15.43
CA ILE A 4 25.04 -3.07 16.20
C ILE A 4 26.15 -3.77 15.41
N PRO A 5 27.30 -4.10 16.01
CA PRO A 5 28.38 -4.83 15.34
C PRO A 5 27.87 -6.18 14.82
N ARG A 6 27.78 -6.30 13.49
CA ARG A 6 27.26 -7.51 12.81
C ARG A 6 28.41 -8.48 12.54
N ILE A 7 28.28 -9.69 13.07
CA ILE A 7 29.10 -10.86 12.68
C ILE A 7 28.41 -11.56 11.50
N ASP A 8 29.14 -12.38 10.74
CA ASP A 8 28.58 -13.23 9.69
C ASP A 8 27.30 -13.96 10.15
N ASP A 9 26.27 -13.94 9.30
CA ASP A 9 24.97 -14.56 9.61
C ASP A 9 25.11 -16.08 9.84
N ALA A 10 24.35 -16.61 10.81
CA ALA A 10 24.21 -18.05 11.04
C ALA A 10 23.51 -18.73 9.86
N LYS A 11 23.72 -20.04 9.65
CA LYS A 11 23.10 -20.80 8.55
C LYS A 11 22.03 -21.74 9.07
N LEU A 12 20.81 -21.68 8.52
CA LEU A 12 19.76 -22.63 8.83
C LEU A 12 20.13 -24.03 8.33
N VAL A 13 20.20 -24.99 9.26
CA VAL A 13 20.47 -26.40 8.97
C VAL A 13 19.17 -27.17 8.84
N TRP A 14 18.25 -26.98 9.79
CA TRP A 14 17.01 -27.72 9.86
C TRP A 14 15.90 -26.88 10.47
N LEU A 15 14.64 -27.10 10.05
CA LEU A 15 13.46 -26.48 10.63
C LEU A 15 12.22 -27.35 10.43
N SER A 16 11.41 -27.45 11.48
CA SER A 16 10.11 -28.12 11.51
C SER A 16 9.05 -27.22 12.16
N THR A 17 7.85 -27.23 11.59
CA THR A 17 6.67 -26.56 12.14
C THR A 17 5.52 -27.59 12.21
N PRO A 18 5.45 -28.41 13.27
CA PRO A 18 4.29 -29.28 13.44
C PRO A 18 3.06 -28.40 13.65
N ARG A 19 1.94 -28.72 12.98
CA ARG A 19 0.75 -27.85 12.95
C ARG A 19 0.22 -27.41 14.32
N HIS A 20 0.39 -28.25 15.34
CA HIS A 20 -0.08 -28.02 16.70
C HIS A 20 1.04 -28.07 17.75
N ALA A 21 2.29 -27.79 17.34
CA ALA A 21 3.42 -27.80 18.26
C ALA A 21 4.40 -26.66 17.97
N CYS A 22 5.39 -26.55 18.84
CA CYS A 22 6.46 -25.57 18.76
C CYS A 22 7.22 -25.66 17.43
N VAL A 23 7.62 -24.52 16.88
CA VAL A 23 8.63 -24.48 15.81
C VAL A 23 9.95 -24.95 16.42
N LYS A 24 10.59 -25.90 15.75
CA LYS A 24 11.94 -26.36 16.11
C LYS A 24 12.88 -26.07 14.96
N LEU A 25 14.04 -25.50 15.24
CA LEU A 25 15.05 -25.23 14.22
C LEU A 25 16.46 -25.43 14.76
N THR A 26 17.40 -25.66 13.85
CA THR A 26 18.84 -25.73 14.13
C THR A 26 19.55 -24.74 13.22
N ALA A 27 20.37 -23.87 13.82
CA ALA A 27 21.23 -22.93 13.11
C ALA A 27 22.70 -23.24 13.38
N ALA A 28 23.55 -23.20 12.35
CA ALA A 28 24.99 -23.31 12.46
C ALA A 28 25.62 -21.92 12.51
N LEU A 29 26.39 -21.64 13.56
CA LEU A 29 27.12 -20.39 13.71
C LEU A 29 28.40 -20.38 12.84
N PRO A 30 28.88 -19.20 12.43
CA PRO A 30 30.19 -19.09 11.78
C PRO A 30 31.30 -19.48 12.76
N ALA A 31 32.41 -20.02 12.23
CA ALA A 31 33.53 -20.53 13.04
C ALA A 31 34.18 -19.49 13.97
N ARG A 32 34.00 -18.20 13.70
CA ARG A 32 34.53 -17.07 14.49
C ARG A 32 33.51 -16.49 15.49
N ALA A 33 32.31 -17.05 15.59
CA ALA A 33 31.33 -16.59 16.58
C ALA A 33 31.80 -16.93 18.00
N GLY A 34 31.59 -16.01 18.93
CA GLY A 34 31.81 -16.27 20.36
C GLY A 34 30.76 -17.21 20.96
N ALA A 35 30.77 -17.33 22.29
CA ALA A 35 29.82 -18.15 23.01
C ALA A 35 28.38 -17.64 22.82
N VAL A 36 27.41 -18.55 22.72
CA VAL A 36 25.99 -18.19 22.63
C VAL A 36 25.49 -17.76 24.00
N GLU A 37 25.01 -16.54 24.11
CA GLU A 37 24.47 -15.97 25.35
C GLU A 37 22.95 -16.17 25.42
N SER A 38 22.26 -15.90 24.33
CA SER A 38 20.80 -16.00 24.26
C SER A 38 20.31 -16.16 22.82
N VAL A 39 19.05 -16.57 22.67
CA VAL A 39 18.33 -16.52 21.40
C VAL A 39 17.06 -15.71 21.62
N VAL A 40 16.76 -14.77 20.72
CA VAL A 40 15.67 -13.80 20.87
C VAL A 40 14.80 -13.80 19.62
N LEU A 41 13.48 -13.77 19.83
CA LEU A 41 12.49 -13.45 18.82
C LEU A 41 12.04 -12.00 19.04
N ALA A 42 12.33 -11.11 18.09
CA ALA A 42 12.06 -9.68 18.22
C ALA A 42 11.03 -9.22 17.19
N SER A 43 10.12 -8.33 17.59
CA SER A 43 9.20 -7.66 16.67
C SER A 43 9.98 -6.73 15.75
N ARG A 44 9.63 -6.71 14.46
CA ARG A 44 10.21 -5.75 13.52
C ARG A 44 9.53 -4.37 13.59
N GLN A 45 8.40 -4.25 14.29
CA GLN A 45 7.77 -2.95 14.52
C GLN A 45 8.48 -2.23 15.66
N GLU A 46 9.28 -1.21 15.32
CA GLU A 46 10.08 -0.43 16.29
C GLU A 46 9.23 0.15 17.42
N ALA A 47 7.98 0.53 17.15
CA ALA A 47 7.05 1.09 18.14
C ALA A 47 6.75 0.12 19.31
N THR A 48 6.77 -1.19 19.07
CA THR A 48 6.42 -2.19 20.09
C THR A 48 7.61 -2.58 20.97
N GLY A 49 8.84 -2.54 20.43
CA GLY A 49 10.05 -2.96 21.13
C GLY A 49 10.02 -4.40 21.71
N LEU A 50 9.06 -5.24 21.27
CA LEU A 50 8.80 -6.54 21.89
C LEU A 50 9.90 -7.54 21.54
N GLU A 51 10.51 -8.11 22.57
CA GLU A 51 11.53 -9.16 22.46
C GLU A 51 11.21 -10.33 23.41
N TYR A 52 11.24 -11.56 22.88
CA TYR A 52 11.02 -12.78 23.64
C TYR A 52 12.27 -13.66 23.67
N PRO A 53 12.83 -13.96 24.84
CA PRO A 53 13.89 -14.94 24.96
C PRO A 53 13.36 -16.34 24.63
N LEU A 54 14.14 -17.10 23.88
CA LEU A 54 13.78 -18.43 23.41
C LEU A 54 14.61 -19.52 24.08
N PRO A 55 14.01 -20.67 24.45
CA PRO A 55 14.75 -21.85 24.85
C PRO A 55 15.69 -22.31 23.73
N PHE A 56 16.96 -22.52 24.07
CA PHE A 56 17.97 -23.02 23.14
C PHE A 56 18.93 -24.04 23.80
N SER A 57 19.55 -24.87 22.98
CA SER A 57 20.67 -25.73 23.37
C SER A 57 21.79 -25.63 22.34
N VAL A 58 23.03 -25.70 22.81
CA VAL A 58 24.22 -25.63 21.95
C VAL A 58 24.88 -26.99 21.88
N ARG A 59 25.24 -27.45 20.68
CA ARG A 59 26.04 -28.66 20.46
C ARG A 59 27.12 -28.41 19.41
N SER A 60 28.20 -29.17 19.48
CA SER A 60 29.25 -29.14 18.46
C SER A 60 29.07 -30.29 17.47
N ASP A 61 29.17 -30.00 16.17
CA ASP A 61 29.11 -31.01 15.11
C ASP A 61 30.15 -30.68 14.03
N ALA A 62 31.06 -31.61 13.77
CA ALA A 62 32.15 -31.47 12.78
C ALA A 62 32.92 -30.12 12.86
N GLY A 63 33.14 -29.60 14.07
CA GLY A 63 33.84 -28.32 14.29
C GLY A 63 32.96 -27.06 14.10
N SER A 64 31.66 -27.22 13.86
CA SER A 64 30.68 -26.13 13.81
C SER A 64 29.84 -26.09 15.08
N THR A 65 29.59 -24.88 15.60
CA THR A 65 28.66 -24.66 16.71
C THR A 65 27.22 -24.64 16.18
N LEU A 66 26.41 -25.60 16.61
CA LEU A 66 25.00 -25.71 16.29
C LEU A 66 24.15 -25.21 17.47
N VAL A 67 23.13 -24.41 17.15
CA VAL A 67 22.16 -23.87 18.10
C VAL A 67 20.80 -24.42 17.74
N ASP A 68 20.24 -25.27 18.60
CA ASP A 68 18.87 -25.72 18.49
C ASP A 68 17.96 -24.77 19.25
N VAL A 69 16.84 -24.40 18.64
CA VAL A 69 15.90 -23.42 19.17
C VAL A 69 14.49 -23.99 19.10
N THR A 70 13.74 -23.80 20.18
CA THR A 70 12.31 -24.13 20.23
C THR A 70 11.49 -22.87 20.46
N ILE A 71 10.52 -22.62 19.59
CA ILE A 71 9.62 -21.46 19.66
C ILE A 71 8.21 -22.00 19.87
N ASP A 72 7.59 -21.75 21.02
CA ASP A 72 6.15 -21.95 21.20
C ASP A 72 5.42 -20.62 21.03
N PRO A 73 4.89 -20.32 19.83
CA PRO A 73 4.29 -19.03 19.56
C PRO A 73 3.00 -18.76 20.36
N ARG A 74 2.43 -19.77 21.03
CA ARG A 74 1.24 -19.61 21.90
C ARG A 74 1.58 -19.01 23.26
N GLY A 75 2.86 -19.05 23.65
CA GLY A 75 3.34 -18.46 24.91
C GLY A 75 3.64 -16.96 24.82
N PHE A 76 3.42 -16.33 23.66
CA PHE A 76 3.77 -14.94 23.41
C PHE A 76 2.54 -14.11 23.04
N HIS A 77 2.56 -12.84 23.43
CA HIS A 77 1.61 -11.87 22.92
C HIS A 77 2.13 -11.33 21.59
N LEU A 78 1.82 -12.04 20.51
CA LEU A 78 2.28 -11.65 19.18
C LEU A 78 1.37 -10.56 18.62
N GLU A 79 1.94 -9.37 18.49
CA GLU A 79 1.38 -8.24 17.75
C GLU A 79 2.14 -8.03 16.44
N GLY A 80 1.49 -7.37 15.47
CA GLY A 80 2.08 -7.18 14.16
C GLY A 80 2.33 -8.47 13.38
N ALA A 81 2.99 -8.34 12.22
CA ALA A 81 3.10 -9.45 11.29
C ALA A 81 4.51 -9.97 11.03
N LEU A 82 5.58 -9.35 11.51
CA LEU A 82 6.95 -9.74 11.18
C LEU A 82 7.82 -9.78 12.42
N TRP A 83 8.45 -10.94 12.62
CA TRP A 83 9.27 -11.25 13.79
C TRP A 83 10.63 -11.79 13.34
N ASP A 84 11.71 -11.18 13.79
CA ASP A 84 13.08 -11.57 13.47
C ASP A 84 13.66 -12.49 14.54
N LEU A 85 14.47 -13.46 14.10
CA LEU A 85 15.18 -14.38 14.98
C LEU A 85 16.65 -13.99 15.05
N PHE A 86 17.13 -13.74 16.26
CA PHE A 86 18.52 -13.40 16.54
C PHE A 86 19.16 -14.43 17.46
N VAL A 87 20.36 -14.89 17.10
CA VAL A 87 21.25 -15.62 18.00
C VAL A 87 22.25 -14.61 18.53
N VAL A 88 22.24 -14.38 19.84
CA VAL A 88 23.14 -13.41 20.48
C VAL A 88 24.38 -14.13 20.97
N VAL A 89 25.54 -13.63 20.57
CA VAL A 89 26.84 -14.20 20.89
C VAL A 89 27.74 -13.16 21.52
N SER A 90 28.68 -13.60 22.36
CA SER A 90 29.72 -12.73 22.91
C SER A 90 30.65 -12.24 21.79
N GLY A 91 30.82 -10.92 21.69
CA GLY A 91 31.72 -10.29 20.72
C GLY A 91 33.18 -10.27 21.18
N PRO A 92 34.11 -9.88 20.28
CA PRO A 92 35.56 -9.86 20.58
C PRO A 92 35.95 -8.99 21.78
N ASP A 93 35.22 -7.88 22.00
CA ASP A 93 35.49 -6.91 23.06
C ASP A 93 34.55 -7.06 24.27
N GLY A 94 33.84 -8.19 24.38
CA GLY A 94 32.82 -8.42 25.42
C GLY A 94 31.46 -7.78 25.15
N ALA A 95 31.30 -7.04 24.04
CA ALA A 95 30.01 -6.51 23.60
C ALA A 95 29.13 -7.61 22.98
N ARG A 96 27.80 -7.51 23.13
CA ARG A 96 26.84 -8.47 22.53
C ARG A 96 26.77 -8.28 21.01
N ALA A 97 26.93 -9.36 20.26
CA ALA A 97 26.77 -9.38 18.81
C ALA A 97 25.52 -10.19 18.42
N PHE A 98 24.79 -9.70 17.42
CA PHE A 98 23.52 -10.28 16.99
C PHE A 98 23.67 -10.96 15.63
N CYS A 99 23.54 -12.28 15.60
CA CYS A 99 23.60 -13.10 14.39
C CYS A 99 22.19 -13.41 13.89
N GLN A 100 21.86 -13.01 12.67
CA GLN A 100 20.60 -13.44 12.04
C GLN A 100 20.77 -14.81 11.38
N VAL A 101 19.69 -15.58 11.29
CA VAL A 101 19.72 -16.91 10.68
C VAL A 101 19.40 -16.81 9.18
N ARG A 102 20.31 -17.21 8.30
CA ARG A 102 20.10 -17.26 6.84
C ARG A 102 19.54 -18.59 6.38
N ILE A 103 18.57 -18.48 5.48
CA ILE A 103 17.90 -19.60 4.84
C ILE A 103 18.63 -19.98 3.54
N ASN A 104 18.96 -21.26 3.38
CA ASN A 104 19.54 -21.79 2.14
C ASN A 104 18.49 -21.98 1.01
N ARG A 105 18.98 -22.24 -0.22
CA ARG A 105 18.11 -22.40 -1.39
C ARG A 105 17.15 -23.59 -1.27
N ASP A 106 17.60 -24.69 -0.69
CA ASP A 106 16.84 -25.93 -0.61
C ASP A 106 15.68 -25.79 0.37
N PHE A 107 15.91 -25.19 1.54
CA PHE A 107 14.83 -24.87 2.47
C PHE A 107 13.78 -23.98 1.82
N ARG A 108 14.17 -22.92 1.08
CA ARG A 108 13.22 -22.06 0.36
C ARG A 108 12.37 -22.84 -0.64
N ARG A 109 12.95 -23.86 -1.30
CA ARG A 109 12.21 -24.75 -2.21
C ARG A 109 11.25 -25.66 -1.44
N TRP A 110 11.72 -26.30 -0.37
CA TRP A 110 10.91 -27.19 0.47
C TRP A 110 9.78 -26.45 1.19
N ALA A 111 10.01 -25.24 1.67
CA ALA A 111 8.99 -24.42 2.34
C ALA A 111 7.79 -24.13 1.41
N LYS A 112 8.07 -23.87 0.12
CA LYS A 112 7.01 -23.69 -0.89
C LYS A 112 6.18 -24.95 -1.14
N LEU A 113 6.74 -26.13 -0.90
CA LEU A 113 6.06 -27.41 -1.10
C LEU A 113 5.32 -27.87 0.17
N ARG A 114 6.03 -27.91 1.30
CA ARG A 114 5.53 -28.44 2.58
C ARG A 114 4.56 -27.49 3.28
N GLY A 115 4.67 -26.18 3.07
CA GLY A 115 3.76 -25.19 3.66
C GLY A 115 3.80 -25.18 5.19
N PHE A 116 4.99 -24.97 5.73
CA PHE A 116 5.24 -24.81 7.16
C PHE A 116 4.29 -23.79 7.79
N GLN A 117 3.60 -24.19 8.88
CA GLN A 117 2.73 -23.34 9.69
C GLN A 117 2.48 -23.98 11.07
N CYS A 118 2.29 -23.14 12.07
CA CYS A 118 1.80 -23.48 13.41
C CYS A 118 0.48 -22.74 13.66
N ASP A 119 -0.50 -23.42 14.24
CA ASP A 119 -1.72 -22.80 14.76
C ASP A 119 -1.44 -22.21 16.14
N VAL A 120 -1.84 -20.95 16.34
CA VAL A 120 -1.60 -20.16 17.55
C VAL A 120 -2.90 -19.82 18.29
N GLY A 121 -4.03 -20.39 17.88
CA GLY A 121 -5.34 -20.12 18.47
C GLY A 121 -6.06 -18.93 17.82
N ALA A 122 -7.36 -18.80 18.09
CA ALA A 122 -8.24 -17.74 17.58
C ALA A 122 -8.21 -17.56 16.03
N GLY A 123 -7.84 -18.61 15.29
CA GLY A 123 -7.72 -18.57 13.83
C GLY A 123 -6.46 -17.89 13.32
N PHE A 124 -5.44 -17.64 14.15
CA PHE A 124 -4.15 -17.10 13.74
C PHE A 124 -3.14 -18.21 13.42
N ILE A 125 -2.17 -17.88 12.57
CA ILE A 125 -1.08 -18.77 12.18
C ILE A 125 0.27 -18.09 12.33
N PHE A 126 1.28 -18.90 12.67
CA PHE A 126 2.68 -18.51 12.74
C PHE A 126 3.51 -19.36 11.78
N PHE A 127 4.30 -18.74 10.89
CA PHE A 127 5.04 -19.49 9.87
C PHE A 127 6.36 -18.81 9.47
N PRO A 128 7.36 -19.58 8.98
CA PRO A 128 8.62 -19.03 8.54
C PRO A 128 8.47 -18.25 7.23
N TYR A 129 9.12 -17.09 7.18
CA TYR A 129 9.20 -16.17 6.06
C TYR A 129 10.68 -15.90 5.69
N THR A 130 10.93 -15.62 4.42
CA THR A 130 12.27 -15.24 3.94
C THR A 130 12.33 -13.73 3.75
N ALA A 131 13.03 -13.05 4.64
CA ALA A 131 13.28 -11.61 4.55
C ALA A 131 14.44 -11.27 3.58
N ALA A 132 14.78 -9.98 3.49
CA ALA A 132 15.92 -9.49 2.73
C ALA A 132 17.23 -10.25 3.08
N ALA A 133 18.16 -10.30 2.14
CA ALA A 133 19.41 -11.07 2.26
C ALA A 133 19.22 -12.59 2.56
N SER A 134 18.03 -13.14 2.33
CA SER A 134 17.64 -14.53 2.64
C SER A 134 17.64 -14.84 4.14
N ARG A 135 17.32 -13.87 4.98
CA ARG A 135 17.21 -14.06 6.44
C ARG A 135 15.89 -14.72 6.82
N LEU A 136 15.94 -15.53 7.88
CA LEU A 136 14.79 -16.17 8.48
C LEU A 136 14.09 -15.19 9.40
N ALA A 137 12.83 -14.94 9.07
CA ALA A 137 11.89 -14.25 9.92
C ALA A 137 10.65 -15.13 10.06
N PHE A 138 9.72 -14.71 10.91
CA PHE A 138 8.43 -15.34 11.08
C PHE A 138 7.32 -14.34 10.83
N THR A 139 6.19 -14.87 10.39
CA THR A 139 4.97 -14.09 10.18
C THR A 139 3.86 -14.60 11.07
N TYR A 140 3.21 -13.67 11.77
CA TYR A 140 2.00 -13.89 12.55
C TYR A 140 0.84 -13.16 11.86
N ARG A 141 -0.24 -13.87 11.53
CA ARG A 141 -1.48 -13.24 11.01
C ARG A 141 -2.67 -14.18 11.12
N LYS A 142 -3.87 -13.63 10.95
CA LYS A 142 -5.09 -14.42 10.79
C LYS A 142 -4.98 -15.35 9.57
N ALA A 143 -5.41 -16.59 9.72
CA ALA A 143 -5.46 -17.58 8.66
C ALA A 143 -6.46 -17.16 7.57
N SER A 144 -6.17 -17.55 6.34
CA SER A 144 -7.00 -17.29 5.16
C SER A 144 -7.33 -18.59 4.43
N VAL A 145 -8.25 -18.52 3.46
CA VAL A 145 -8.55 -19.66 2.56
C VAL A 145 -7.30 -20.18 1.83
N ALA A 146 -6.29 -19.32 1.61
CA ALA A 146 -5.01 -19.68 1.00
C ALA A 146 -4.12 -20.56 1.91
N ASP A 147 -4.46 -20.71 3.19
CA ASP A 147 -3.66 -21.46 4.17
C ASP A 147 -4.08 -22.94 4.30
N THR A 148 -5.12 -23.35 3.59
CA THR A 148 -5.67 -24.72 3.63
C THR A 148 -4.86 -25.72 2.80
N ARG A 149 -4.94 -27.02 3.14
CA ARG A 149 -4.33 -28.09 2.31
C ARG A 149 -4.97 -28.16 0.92
N PHE A 150 -6.28 -27.97 0.87
CA PHE A 150 -7.03 -27.96 -0.39
C PHE A 150 -6.52 -26.84 -1.32
N PHE A 151 -6.25 -25.66 -0.79
CA PHE A 151 -5.67 -24.57 -1.57
C PHE A 151 -4.30 -24.93 -2.15
N ARG A 152 -3.48 -25.71 -1.44
CA ARG A 152 -2.19 -26.19 -1.98
C ARG A 152 -2.37 -27.12 -3.17
N VAL A 153 -3.36 -28.02 -3.13
CA VAL A 153 -3.71 -28.86 -4.27
C VAL A 153 -4.18 -28.00 -5.43
N LYS A 154 -5.00 -26.97 -5.14
CA LYS A 154 -5.46 -25.97 -6.12
C LYS A 154 -4.28 -25.24 -6.80
N GLU A 155 -3.29 -24.78 -6.02
CA GLU A 155 -2.05 -24.16 -6.54
C GLU A 155 -1.27 -25.11 -7.47
N LEU A 156 -1.09 -26.36 -7.05
CA LEU A 156 -0.37 -27.38 -7.82
C LEU A 156 -1.07 -27.68 -9.16
N ALA A 157 -2.39 -27.86 -9.11
CA ALA A 157 -3.20 -28.10 -10.29
C ALA A 157 -3.17 -26.91 -11.26
N ALA A 158 -3.24 -25.67 -10.76
CA ALA A 158 -3.15 -24.47 -11.58
C ALA A 158 -1.78 -24.37 -12.30
N ILE A 159 -0.68 -24.67 -11.59
CA ILE A 159 0.66 -24.70 -12.16
C ILE A 159 0.78 -25.80 -13.23
N ALA A 160 0.26 -26.99 -12.97
CA ALA A 160 0.29 -28.09 -13.92
C ALA A 160 -0.46 -27.73 -15.22
N LEU A 161 -1.66 -27.17 -15.10
CA LEU A 161 -2.49 -26.76 -16.23
C LEU A 161 -1.90 -25.57 -17.00
N ALA A 162 -1.33 -24.58 -16.30
CA ALA A 162 -0.63 -23.46 -16.92
C ALA A 162 0.54 -23.96 -17.80
N LYS A 163 1.31 -24.93 -17.30
CA LYS A 163 2.44 -25.51 -18.03
C LYS A 163 1.99 -26.37 -19.21
N ALA A 164 1.02 -27.27 -18.99
CA ALA A 164 0.53 -28.18 -20.03
C ALA A 164 -0.11 -27.41 -21.20
N GLY A 165 -0.79 -26.30 -20.93
CA GLY A 165 -1.43 -25.47 -21.94
C GLY A 165 -0.61 -24.26 -22.42
N ALA A 166 0.68 -24.17 -22.13
CA ALA A 166 1.46 -22.94 -22.35
C ALA A 166 1.34 -22.34 -23.78
N PRO A 167 1.36 -23.12 -24.88
CA PRO A 167 1.16 -22.57 -26.23
C PRO A 167 -0.25 -22.00 -26.44
N TYR A 168 -1.26 -22.61 -25.84
CA TYR A 168 -2.65 -22.17 -25.93
C TYR A 168 -2.87 -20.86 -25.15
N TRP A 169 -2.37 -20.79 -23.91
CA TRP A 169 -2.55 -19.60 -23.07
C TRP A 169 -1.83 -18.37 -23.63
N ARG A 170 -0.63 -18.55 -24.19
CA ARG A 170 0.14 -17.45 -24.80
C ARG A 170 -0.58 -16.78 -25.97
N LYS A 171 -1.39 -17.53 -26.74
CA LYS A 171 -2.19 -16.98 -27.85
C LYS A 171 -3.41 -16.18 -27.39
N ARG A 172 -3.86 -16.34 -26.15
CA ARG A 172 -5.07 -15.68 -25.62
C ARG A 172 -4.88 -14.21 -25.26
N ASN A 173 -3.62 -13.72 -25.19
CA ASN A 173 -3.28 -12.34 -24.83
C ASN A 173 -4.12 -11.78 -23.68
N ILE A 174 -3.99 -12.41 -22.50
CA ILE A 174 -4.83 -12.10 -21.34
C ILE A 174 -4.24 -10.91 -20.57
N TRP A 175 -5.07 -9.93 -20.24
CA TRP A 175 -4.78 -8.89 -19.27
C TRP A 175 -5.57 -9.13 -17.98
N LEU A 176 -4.90 -9.08 -16.84
CA LEU A 176 -5.56 -9.16 -15.53
C LEU A 176 -5.56 -7.80 -14.86
N VAL A 177 -6.76 -7.25 -14.71
CA VAL A 177 -7.01 -6.00 -14.00
C VAL A 177 -7.34 -6.29 -12.54
N PHE A 178 -6.76 -5.52 -11.62
CA PHE A 178 -7.09 -5.59 -10.20
C PHE A 178 -6.79 -4.26 -9.51
N GLU A 179 -7.42 -4.05 -8.36
CA GLU A 179 -7.15 -2.94 -7.44
C GLU A 179 -6.74 -3.48 -6.07
N LYS A 180 -6.49 -2.57 -5.12
CA LYS A 180 -6.04 -2.89 -3.76
C LYS A 180 -6.76 -4.10 -3.14
N TYR A 181 -5.99 -5.11 -2.77
CA TYR A 181 -6.44 -6.38 -2.19
C TYR A 181 -7.47 -7.17 -3.01
N CYS A 182 -7.66 -6.82 -4.29
CA CYS A 182 -8.78 -7.29 -5.10
C CYS A 182 -10.14 -7.02 -4.43
N SER A 183 -10.29 -5.93 -3.67
CA SER A 183 -11.54 -5.63 -2.94
C SER A 183 -12.25 -4.37 -3.45
N TYR A 184 -11.64 -3.64 -4.38
CA TYR A 184 -12.17 -2.38 -4.89
C TYR A 184 -12.42 -2.43 -6.40
N ALA A 185 -13.37 -1.59 -6.82
CA ALA A 185 -13.65 -1.26 -8.21
C ALA A 185 -14.05 0.21 -8.29
N GLN A 186 -13.11 1.11 -7.95
CA GLN A 186 -13.36 2.56 -7.86
C GLN A 186 -12.24 3.42 -8.45
N ASP A 187 -11.06 2.85 -8.71
CA ASP A 187 -9.86 3.59 -9.08
C ASP A 187 -9.55 3.46 -10.58
N ASN A 188 -8.32 3.78 -10.97
CA ASN A 188 -7.82 3.69 -12.34
C ASN A 188 -8.01 2.30 -12.95
N GLY A 189 -7.92 1.23 -12.15
CA GLY A 189 -8.11 -0.14 -12.61
C GLY A 189 -9.51 -0.36 -13.15
N PHE A 190 -10.52 0.02 -12.38
CA PHE A 190 -11.92 -0.08 -12.79
C PHE A 190 -12.25 0.85 -13.95
N ALA A 191 -11.77 2.09 -13.92
CA ALA A 191 -11.99 3.04 -15.02
C ALA A 191 -11.40 2.53 -16.35
N PHE A 192 -10.18 2.00 -16.32
CA PHE A 192 -9.54 1.37 -17.48
C PHE A 192 -10.29 0.11 -17.94
N PHE A 193 -10.70 -0.75 -17.00
CA PHE A 193 -11.46 -1.96 -17.31
C PHE A 193 -12.78 -1.65 -18.00
N ARG A 194 -13.53 -0.65 -17.51
CA ARG A 194 -14.78 -0.20 -18.14
C ARG A 194 -14.56 0.24 -19.58
N TYR A 195 -13.53 1.05 -19.85
CA TYR A 195 -13.18 1.42 -21.23
C TYR A 195 -12.92 0.17 -22.09
N CYS A 196 -12.20 -0.82 -21.57
CA CYS A 196 -11.94 -2.07 -22.29
C CYS A 196 -13.21 -2.86 -22.63
N MET A 197 -14.24 -2.79 -21.79
CA MET A 197 -15.51 -3.50 -21.98
C MET A 197 -16.50 -2.74 -22.85
N ASP A 198 -16.58 -1.42 -22.64
CA ASP A 198 -17.65 -0.57 -23.17
C ASP A 198 -17.27 0.12 -24.49
N GLU A 199 -15.98 0.44 -24.68
CA GLU A 199 -15.52 1.39 -25.72
C GLU A 199 -14.39 0.85 -26.60
N ALA A 200 -13.57 -0.08 -26.10
CA ALA A 200 -12.38 -0.53 -26.81
C ALA A 200 -12.68 -1.33 -28.10
N PRO A 201 -11.79 -1.29 -29.11
CA PRO A 201 -11.99 -2.03 -30.36
C PRO A 201 -12.13 -3.55 -30.17
N VAL A 202 -13.02 -4.14 -30.99
CA VAL A 202 -13.20 -5.60 -31.05
C VAL A 202 -11.93 -6.28 -31.57
N GLY A 203 -11.63 -7.47 -31.04
CA GLY A 203 -10.44 -8.24 -31.42
C GLY A 203 -9.17 -7.92 -30.62
N GLY A 204 -9.31 -7.09 -29.59
CA GLY A 204 -8.26 -6.79 -28.62
C GLY A 204 -7.91 -7.93 -27.65
N PRO A 205 -7.05 -7.66 -26.66
CA PRO A 205 -6.68 -8.61 -25.61
C PRO A 205 -7.89 -9.07 -24.80
N GLN A 206 -7.79 -10.27 -24.22
CA GLN A 206 -8.80 -10.77 -23.29
C GLN A 206 -8.59 -10.10 -21.92
N VAL A 207 -9.39 -9.08 -21.61
CA VAL A 207 -9.30 -8.34 -20.35
C VAL A 207 -10.24 -8.96 -19.29
N LEU A 208 -9.70 -9.26 -18.12
CA LEU A 208 -10.42 -9.89 -17.02
C LEU A 208 -10.14 -9.14 -15.71
N TYR A 209 -11.16 -8.92 -14.90
CA TYR A 209 -11.06 -8.23 -13.62
C TYR A 209 -11.07 -9.22 -12.45
N VAL A 210 -10.13 -9.09 -11.51
CA VAL A 210 -10.07 -9.92 -10.30
C VAL A 210 -10.68 -9.16 -9.13
N ILE A 211 -11.71 -9.73 -8.51
CA ILE A 211 -12.34 -9.17 -7.31
C ILE A 211 -12.73 -10.26 -6.32
N ASP A 212 -12.62 -9.98 -5.03
CA ASP A 212 -13.25 -10.76 -3.96
C ASP A 212 -14.75 -10.54 -4.04
N ARG A 213 -15.51 -11.60 -4.32
CA ARG A 213 -16.96 -11.52 -4.48
C ARG A 213 -17.69 -11.09 -3.20
N THR A 214 -17.04 -11.13 -2.04
CA THR A 214 -17.59 -10.66 -0.77
C THR A 214 -17.36 -9.17 -0.53
N ALA A 215 -16.52 -8.52 -1.35
CA ALA A 215 -16.27 -7.10 -1.23
C ALA A 215 -17.48 -6.28 -1.68
N PRO A 216 -17.76 -5.11 -1.05
CA PRO A 216 -18.90 -4.26 -1.42
C PRO A 216 -18.91 -3.87 -2.90
N ASP A 217 -17.73 -3.60 -3.49
CA ASP A 217 -17.60 -3.18 -4.88
C ASP A 217 -17.82 -4.30 -5.91
N ALA A 218 -17.97 -5.56 -5.49
CA ALA A 218 -18.24 -6.66 -6.41
C ALA A 218 -19.53 -6.45 -7.23
N GLU A 219 -20.51 -5.73 -6.67
CA GLU A 219 -21.75 -5.38 -7.36
C GLU A 219 -21.53 -4.50 -8.60
N LYS A 220 -20.53 -3.60 -8.57
CA LYS A 220 -20.17 -2.74 -9.71
C LYS A 220 -19.70 -3.52 -10.93
N LEU A 221 -19.28 -4.77 -10.73
CA LEU A 221 -18.84 -5.69 -11.80
C LEU A 221 -19.93 -6.67 -12.26
N ALA A 222 -21.14 -6.61 -11.69
CA ALA A 222 -22.25 -7.46 -12.11
C ALA A 222 -22.57 -7.34 -13.62
N PRO A 223 -22.56 -6.14 -14.26
CA PRO A 223 -22.74 -6.01 -15.71
C PRO A 223 -21.66 -6.73 -16.53
N TYR A 224 -20.50 -7.00 -15.92
CA TYR A 224 -19.32 -7.57 -16.58
C TYR A 224 -19.00 -8.99 -16.10
N ALA A 225 -19.98 -9.73 -15.56
CA ALA A 225 -19.77 -11.02 -14.89
C ALA A 225 -18.96 -12.05 -15.72
N ALA A 226 -19.09 -12.05 -17.05
CA ALA A 226 -18.31 -12.92 -17.94
C ALA A 226 -16.79 -12.65 -17.91
N ASN A 227 -16.42 -11.40 -17.62
CA ASN A 227 -15.04 -10.91 -17.56
C ASN A 227 -14.52 -10.80 -16.13
N THR A 228 -15.30 -11.19 -15.13
CA THR A 228 -14.91 -11.15 -13.72
C THR A 228 -14.37 -12.51 -13.26
N ILE A 229 -13.38 -12.48 -12.38
CA ILE A 229 -12.76 -13.64 -11.75
C ILE A 229 -12.77 -13.45 -10.24
N ASP A 230 -13.33 -14.43 -9.54
CA ASP A 230 -13.35 -14.46 -8.07
C ASP A 230 -11.94 -14.63 -7.50
N PHE A 231 -11.57 -13.76 -6.56
CA PHE A 231 -10.27 -13.74 -5.90
C PHE A 231 -9.99 -15.09 -5.21
N LEU A 232 -8.74 -15.55 -5.29
CA LEU A 232 -8.28 -16.86 -4.79
C LEU A 232 -9.07 -18.10 -5.30
N SER A 233 -9.91 -17.96 -6.33
CA SER A 233 -10.50 -19.08 -7.07
C SER A 233 -9.46 -19.86 -7.88
N PHE A 234 -9.80 -21.06 -8.35
CA PHE A 234 -8.90 -21.81 -9.25
C PHE A 234 -8.65 -21.05 -10.56
N LYS A 235 -9.70 -20.41 -11.11
CA LYS A 235 -9.61 -19.56 -12.30
C LYS A 235 -8.63 -18.42 -12.04
N HIS A 236 -8.72 -17.73 -10.90
CA HIS A 236 -7.74 -16.70 -10.53
C HIS A 236 -6.30 -17.22 -10.54
N LEU A 237 -6.02 -18.33 -9.83
CA LEU A 237 -4.65 -18.88 -9.78
C LEU A 237 -4.09 -19.23 -11.16
N LEU A 238 -4.91 -19.86 -12.00
CA LEU A 238 -4.53 -20.23 -13.35
C LEU A 238 -4.26 -18.99 -14.20
N TYR A 239 -5.20 -18.04 -14.24
CA TYR A 239 -5.09 -16.85 -15.06
C TYR A 239 -3.95 -15.96 -14.59
N ALA A 240 -3.71 -15.84 -13.28
CA ALA A 240 -2.55 -15.12 -12.75
C ALA A 240 -1.23 -15.73 -13.26
N LEU A 241 -1.14 -17.06 -13.38
CA LEU A 241 0.06 -17.71 -13.90
C LEU A 241 0.27 -17.53 -15.41
N VAL A 242 -0.79 -17.27 -16.18
CA VAL A 242 -0.73 -17.29 -17.65
C VAL A 242 -1.06 -15.96 -18.33
N ALA A 243 -1.47 -14.96 -17.55
CA ALA A 243 -1.72 -13.62 -18.08
C ALA A 243 -0.47 -13.08 -18.76
N ARG A 244 -0.66 -12.26 -19.80
CA ARG A 244 0.43 -11.58 -20.46
C ARG A 244 0.85 -10.32 -19.71
N MET A 245 -0.12 -9.61 -19.15
CA MET A 245 0.10 -8.37 -18.43
C MET A 245 -0.82 -8.32 -17.21
N TYR A 246 -0.27 -7.84 -16.11
CA TYR A 246 -1.08 -7.36 -14.99
C TYR A 246 -1.28 -5.86 -15.15
N VAL A 247 -2.47 -5.37 -14.87
CA VAL A 247 -2.81 -3.95 -14.93
C VAL A 247 -3.44 -3.59 -13.60
N GLY A 248 -2.85 -2.69 -12.83
CA GLY A 248 -3.40 -2.40 -11.50
C GLY A 248 -2.95 -1.07 -10.92
N SER A 249 -3.79 -0.51 -10.04
CA SER A 249 -3.53 0.70 -9.25
C SER A 249 -2.51 0.48 -8.13
N ASP A 250 -2.21 -0.78 -7.84
CA ASP A 250 -1.40 -1.26 -6.73
C ASP A 250 -0.40 -2.32 -7.18
N SER A 251 0.60 -2.59 -6.35
CA SER A 251 1.62 -3.62 -6.64
C SER A 251 1.04 -5.03 -6.78
N THR A 252 1.82 -5.92 -7.41
CA THR A 252 1.46 -7.35 -7.55
C THR A 252 1.16 -8.06 -6.22
N ALA A 253 1.59 -7.51 -5.09
CA ALA A 253 1.26 -8.03 -3.76
C ALA A 253 -0.24 -7.98 -3.44
N HIS A 254 -1.02 -7.13 -4.12
CA HIS A 254 -2.47 -7.03 -3.96
C HIS A 254 -3.25 -8.01 -4.84
N LEU A 255 -2.60 -8.63 -5.84
CA LEU A 255 -3.19 -9.68 -6.69
C LEU A 255 -3.15 -11.07 -6.01
N PHE A 256 -2.68 -11.16 -4.78
CA PHE A 256 -2.62 -12.41 -4.04
C PHE A 256 -2.89 -12.19 -2.57
N GLN A 257 -2.99 -13.28 -1.81
CA GLN A 257 -3.10 -13.20 -0.35
C GLN A 257 -1.96 -12.34 0.20
N TRP A 258 -2.31 -11.27 0.93
CA TRP A 258 -1.33 -10.41 1.58
C TRP A 258 -0.48 -11.21 2.58
N ARG A 259 0.84 -11.00 2.52
CA ARG A 259 1.84 -11.76 3.31
C ARG A 259 1.58 -13.28 3.22
N PRO A 260 1.68 -13.86 2.01
CA PRO A 260 1.37 -15.27 1.82
C PRO A 260 2.45 -16.13 2.46
N ARG A 261 2.07 -17.33 2.91
CA ARG A 261 3.05 -18.38 3.21
C ARG A 261 3.89 -18.66 1.97
N PRO A 262 5.11 -19.24 2.12
CA PRO A 262 5.88 -19.70 0.98
C PRO A 262 5.01 -20.47 -0.03
N SER A 263 4.80 -19.88 -1.20
CA SER A 263 3.85 -20.35 -2.21
C SER A 263 4.53 -20.45 -3.56
N MET A 264 4.19 -21.51 -4.30
CA MET A 264 4.71 -21.72 -5.64
C MET A 264 4.07 -20.79 -6.66
N VAL A 265 2.78 -20.47 -6.50
CA VAL A 265 2.09 -19.48 -7.35
C VAL A 265 2.65 -18.09 -7.07
N TRP A 266 2.64 -17.65 -5.81
CA TRP A 266 3.18 -16.35 -5.38
C TRP A 266 4.59 -16.11 -5.91
N SER A 267 5.47 -17.12 -5.81
CA SER A 267 6.86 -16.97 -6.27
C SER A 267 7.04 -16.74 -7.77
N ARG A 268 6.01 -17.02 -8.57
CA ARG A 268 5.96 -16.76 -10.01
C ARG A 268 5.28 -15.43 -10.32
N ILE A 269 4.11 -15.19 -9.74
CA ILE A 269 3.29 -14.01 -10.06
C ILE A 269 3.90 -12.70 -9.52
N ARG A 270 4.63 -12.73 -8.40
CA ARG A 270 5.27 -11.53 -7.83
C ARG A 270 6.38 -10.92 -8.69
N LYS A 271 6.81 -11.64 -9.72
CA LYS A 271 7.86 -11.22 -10.67
C LYS A 271 7.29 -10.97 -12.07
N HIS A 272 5.97 -11.04 -12.19
CA HIS A 272 5.30 -10.91 -13.46
C HIS A 272 5.33 -9.46 -13.92
N ARG A 273 5.22 -9.25 -15.24
CA ARG A 273 5.07 -7.90 -15.80
C ARG A 273 3.79 -7.25 -15.29
N ILE A 274 3.92 -6.01 -14.83
CA ILE A 274 2.81 -5.18 -14.36
C ILE A 274 2.90 -3.78 -14.97
N PHE A 275 1.77 -3.34 -15.50
CA PHE A 275 1.50 -1.95 -15.83
C PHE A 275 0.82 -1.30 -14.63
N PHE A 276 1.57 -0.44 -13.94
CA PHE A 276 1.13 0.24 -12.74
C PHE A 276 0.38 1.51 -13.12
N LEU A 277 -0.93 1.50 -12.92
CA LEU A 277 -1.82 2.61 -13.19
C LEU A 277 -1.73 3.72 -12.13
N GLN A 278 -1.06 3.45 -11.01
CA GLN A 278 -1.04 4.26 -9.79
C GLN A 278 -2.43 4.49 -9.17
N HIS A 279 -2.42 5.12 -7.99
CA HIS A 279 -3.62 5.54 -7.24
C HIS A 279 -3.57 7.03 -6.84
N GLY A 280 -2.58 7.78 -7.35
CA GLY A 280 -2.34 9.19 -7.06
C GLY A 280 -1.02 9.64 -7.66
N VAL A 281 -0.89 10.94 -7.98
CA VAL A 281 0.32 11.49 -8.60
C VAL A 281 1.48 11.42 -7.62
N THR A 282 2.60 10.87 -8.07
CA THR A 282 3.84 10.74 -7.31
C THR A 282 4.59 12.07 -7.29
N ALA A 283 4.32 12.89 -6.25
CA ALA A 283 4.98 14.18 -6.06
C ALA A 283 5.16 14.56 -4.58
N LEU A 284 4.08 14.49 -3.79
CA LEU A 284 4.05 14.98 -2.40
C LEU A 284 4.74 14.06 -1.39
N LYS A 285 5.06 12.83 -1.79
CA LYS A 285 5.59 11.78 -0.91
C LYS A 285 6.71 11.02 -1.60
N GLN A 286 7.84 10.86 -0.92
CA GLN A 286 8.91 9.98 -1.38
C GLN A 286 8.49 8.50 -1.26
N VAL A 287 8.64 7.78 -2.37
CA VAL A 287 8.20 6.38 -2.52
C VAL A 287 9.23 5.49 -3.22
N GLU A 288 10.45 5.99 -3.45
CA GLU A 288 11.56 5.27 -4.09
C GLU A 288 11.84 3.90 -3.44
N ASN A 289 11.81 3.82 -2.11
CA ASN A 289 12.02 2.56 -1.37
C ASN A 289 10.95 1.52 -1.64
N LEU A 290 9.74 1.95 -2.03
CA LEU A 290 8.62 1.06 -2.31
C LEU A 290 8.51 0.73 -3.79
N PHE A 291 8.46 1.75 -4.65
CA PHE A 291 8.13 1.61 -6.06
C PHE A 291 9.29 1.91 -7.02
N GLY A 292 10.45 2.37 -6.53
CA GLY A 292 11.64 2.51 -7.37
C GLY A 292 12.11 1.18 -7.94
N THR A 293 12.94 1.22 -8.98
CA THR A 293 13.43 -0.01 -9.65
C THR A 293 14.27 -0.92 -8.73
N GLN A 294 14.86 -0.35 -7.68
CA GLN A 294 15.56 -1.07 -6.60
C GLN A 294 14.73 -1.21 -5.31
N GLY A 295 13.47 -0.75 -5.32
CA GLY A 295 12.56 -0.77 -4.19
C GLY A 295 11.95 -2.15 -3.91
N ALA A 296 11.03 -2.20 -2.95
CA ALA A 296 10.38 -3.44 -2.52
C ALA A 296 9.42 -4.04 -3.56
N ASN A 297 8.78 -3.20 -4.37
CA ASN A 297 7.77 -3.56 -5.36
C ASN A 297 8.00 -2.80 -6.68
N PRO A 298 9.07 -3.09 -7.43
CA PRO A 298 9.32 -2.46 -8.72
C PRO A 298 8.24 -2.84 -9.74
N MET A 299 7.96 -1.92 -10.65
CA MET A 299 6.96 -2.05 -11.71
C MET A 299 7.64 -2.34 -13.06
N THR A 300 6.88 -2.82 -14.04
CA THR A 300 7.39 -2.90 -15.43
C THR A 300 7.15 -1.59 -16.16
N TYR A 301 5.95 -1.05 -16.05
CA TYR A 301 5.62 0.28 -16.51
C TYR A 301 5.01 1.06 -15.36
N PHE A 302 5.43 2.31 -15.18
CA PHE A 302 4.95 3.23 -14.17
C PHE A 302 4.23 4.37 -14.90
N LEU A 303 2.91 4.29 -15.03
CA LEU A 303 2.14 5.33 -15.70
C LEU A 303 2.39 6.67 -15.00
N THR A 304 2.55 7.77 -15.74
CA THR A 304 2.59 9.14 -15.20
C THR A 304 1.50 10.01 -15.83
N THR A 305 1.19 11.15 -15.22
CA THR A 305 0.12 12.06 -15.65
C THR A 305 0.61 13.29 -16.39
N SER A 306 1.90 13.60 -16.27
CA SER A 306 2.53 14.77 -16.89
C SER A 306 4.03 14.54 -17.06
N HIS A 307 4.67 15.35 -17.91
CA HIS A 307 6.12 15.35 -17.97
C HIS A 307 6.78 15.74 -16.64
N ARG A 308 6.17 16.61 -15.83
CA ARG A 308 6.71 16.95 -14.50
C ARG A 308 6.75 15.75 -13.55
N GLU A 309 5.71 14.92 -13.55
CA GLU A 309 5.75 13.67 -12.77
C GLU A 309 6.75 12.66 -13.37
N GLN A 310 6.86 12.59 -14.71
CA GLN A 310 7.83 11.73 -15.38
C GLN A 310 9.27 12.07 -14.99
N GLU A 311 9.63 13.35 -14.87
CA GLU A 311 10.93 13.79 -14.34
C GLU A 311 11.18 13.20 -12.95
N ILE A 312 10.22 13.34 -12.03
CA ILE A 312 10.34 12.78 -10.67
C ILE A 312 10.58 11.26 -10.71
N VAL A 313 9.81 10.54 -11.53
CA VAL A 313 9.91 9.09 -11.67
C VAL A 313 11.23 8.66 -12.31
N THR A 314 11.75 9.43 -13.26
CA THR A 314 13.02 9.10 -13.93
C THR A 314 14.24 9.43 -13.07
N GLU A 315 14.25 10.59 -12.41
CA GLU A 315 15.36 11.06 -11.57
C GLU A 315 15.47 10.30 -10.25
N HIS A 316 14.34 10.02 -9.58
CA HIS A 316 14.35 9.47 -8.22
C HIS A 316 14.00 7.98 -8.16
N LEU A 317 13.09 7.49 -9.00
CA LEU A 317 12.64 6.09 -8.95
C LEU A 317 13.45 5.18 -9.90
N GLY A 318 14.27 5.76 -10.78
CA GLY A 318 15.20 5.06 -11.65
C GLY A 318 14.56 4.33 -12.83
N TYR A 319 13.38 4.76 -13.26
CA TYR A 319 12.77 4.32 -14.53
C TYR A 319 13.27 5.18 -15.69
N ASP A 320 13.22 4.66 -16.92
CA ASP A 320 13.39 5.49 -18.12
C ASP A 320 12.03 5.95 -18.67
N GLU A 321 12.02 6.91 -19.60
CA GLU A 321 10.78 7.45 -20.18
C GLU A 321 9.90 6.37 -20.84
N ALA A 322 10.49 5.34 -21.44
CA ALA A 322 9.76 4.26 -22.09
C ALA A 322 9.05 3.34 -21.08
N HIS A 323 9.60 3.25 -19.86
CA HIS A 323 9.00 2.55 -18.73
C HIS A 323 8.19 3.47 -17.81
N ALA A 324 8.19 4.79 -18.04
CA ALA A 324 7.42 5.78 -17.29
C ALA A 324 6.54 6.66 -18.22
N PRO A 325 5.58 6.09 -18.96
CA PRO A 325 4.86 6.82 -20.00
C PRO A 325 3.85 7.83 -19.44
N VAL A 326 3.82 9.04 -20.03
CA VAL A 326 2.86 10.11 -19.73
C VAL A 326 1.52 9.80 -20.41
N LEU A 327 0.55 9.33 -19.63
CA LEU A 327 -0.74 8.84 -20.15
C LEU A 327 -1.96 9.42 -19.44
N GLY A 328 -1.78 10.01 -18.25
CA GLY A 328 -2.88 10.53 -17.43
C GLY A 328 -3.64 9.42 -16.71
N PHE A 329 -4.33 9.76 -15.63
CA PHE A 329 -5.10 8.78 -14.86
C PHE A 329 -6.39 8.41 -15.57
N SER A 330 -6.61 7.10 -15.72
CA SER A 330 -7.84 6.55 -16.31
C SER A 330 -9.10 7.00 -15.57
N ARG A 331 -9.03 7.23 -14.25
CA ARG A 331 -10.18 7.69 -13.45
C ARG A 331 -10.55 9.15 -13.70
N TRP A 332 -9.64 9.97 -14.20
CA TRP A 332 -9.90 11.39 -14.48
C TRP A 332 -10.94 11.59 -15.58
N ASP A 333 -11.01 10.67 -16.55
CA ASP A 333 -12.05 10.67 -17.58
C ASP A 333 -13.48 10.53 -17.01
N LEU A 334 -13.62 10.08 -15.76
CA LEU A 334 -14.90 9.92 -15.07
C LEU A 334 -15.25 11.10 -14.17
N LEU A 335 -14.29 11.99 -13.89
CA LEU A 335 -14.50 13.14 -13.03
C LEU A 335 -15.32 14.21 -13.76
N ARG A 336 -16.31 14.76 -13.06
CA ARG A 336 -17.10 15.89 -13.52
C ARG A 336 -17.47 16.76 -12.32
N ASN A 337 -17.61 18.07 -12.52
CA ASN A 337 -18.07 18.92 -11.45
C ASN A 337 -19.59 18.72 -11.24
N THR A 338 -19.97 18.23 -10.06
CA THR A 338 -21.37 18.03 -9.64
C THR A 338 -21.76 18.91 -8.46
N GLY A 339 -20.87 19.82 -8.03
CA GLY A 339 -21.11 20.67 -6.87
C GLY A 339 -22.24 21.67 -7.10
N ASP A 340 -23.02 21.94 -6.05
CA ASP A 340 -24.02 22.99 -6.05
C ASP A 340 -23.36 24.33 -5.71
N VAL A 341 -23.38 25.26 -6.67
CA VAL A 341 -22.84 26.61 -6.50
C VAL A 341 -23.62 27.42 -5.46
N GLN A 342 -24.89 27.09 -5.21
CA GLN A 342 -25.73 27.75 -4.20
C GLN A 342 -25.55 27.17 -2.80
N ALA A 343 -24.98 25.97 -2.70
CA ALA A 343 -24.67 25.31 -1.43
C ALA A 343 -23.27 24.66 -1.48
N PRO A 344 -22.19 25.46 -1.54
CA PRO A 344 -20.84 24.96 -1.74
C PRO A 344 -20.40 24.00 -0.63
N VAL A 345 -19.72 22.92 -1.03
CA VAL A 345 -19.16 21.93 -0.09
C VAL A 345 -17.64 22.09 -0.02
N ILE A 346 -17.11 22.39 1.17
CA ILE A 346 -15.69 22.36 1.46
C ILE A 346 -15.32 20.95 1.91
N LEU A 347 -14.52 20.24 1.11
CA LEU A 347 -14.02 18.93 1.51
C LEU A 347 -12.74 19.11 2.33
N VAL A 348 -12.76 18.72 3.60
CA VAL A 348 -11.56 18.65 4.44
C VAL A 348 -11.10 17.20 4.47
N MET A 349 -9.95 16.91 3.88
CA MET A 349 -9.44 15.54 3.73
C MET A 349 -7.94 15.47 4.10
N PRO A 350 -7.62 15.30 5.37
CA PRO A 350 -6.25 15.13 5.82
C PRO A 350 -5.70 13.72 5.54
N THR A 351 -4.38 13.64 5.36
CA THR A 351 -3.66 12.36 5.29
C THR A 351 -3.47 11.75 6.68
N TRP A 352 -3.34 10.42 6.75
CA TRP A 352 -2.91 9.76 7.98
C TRP A 352 -1.40 9.96 8.21
N ARG A 353 -0.97 9.89 9.47
CA ARG A 353 0.46 9.90 9.82
C ARG A 353 0.92 8.51 10.30
N PRO A 354 2.10 8.04 9.88
CA PRO A 354 2.67 6.78 10.37
C PRO A 354 2.76 6.67 11.89
N TRP A 355 3.12 7.74 12.57
CA TRP A 355 3.25 7.79 14.03
C TRP A 355 1.93 7.90 14.80
N LEU A 356 0.80 8.02 14.11
CA LEU A 356 -0.54 7.99 14.72
C LEU A 356 -1.20 6.61 14.62
N GLU A 357 -0.59 5.68 13.89
CA GLU A 357 -1.09 4.32 13.77
C GLU A 357 -0.97 3.61 15.13
N GLU A 358 -2.00 2.83 15.51
CA GLU A 358 -2.05 2.04 16.75
C GLU A 358 -2.06 2.85 18.07
N LEU A 359 -2.21 4.17 18.04
CA LEU A 359 -2.43 4.96 19.26
C LEU A 359 -3.79 4.65 19.91
N SER A 360 -3.83 4.66 21.25
CA SER A 360 -5.12 4.64 21.97
C SER A 360 -5.92 5.90 21.66
N SER A 361 -7.24 5.85 21.83
CA SER A 361 -8.10 7.00 21.57
C SER A 361 -7.76 8.21 22.43
N GLU A 362 -7.26 8.01 23.65
CA GLU A 362 -6.74 9.07 24.52
C GLU A 362 -5.47 9.69 23.96
N ALA A 363 -4.46 8.87 23.61
CA ALA A 363 -3.21 9.36 23.03
C ALA A 363 -3.42 10.05 21.68
N PHE A 364 -4.37 9.56 20.87
CA PHE A 364 -4.75 10.19 19.61
C PHE A 364 -5.31 11.61 19.83
N ARG A 365 -6.13 11.83 20.87
CA ARG A 365 -6.68 13.17 21.20
C ARG A 365 -5.63 14.17 21.65
N GLU A 366 -4.51 13.69 22.19
CA GLU A 366 -3.37 14.53 22.56
C GLU A 366 -2.48 14.89 21.35
N SER A 367 -2.68 14.21 20.20
CA SER A 367 -1.87 14.48 19.02
C SER A 367 -2.13 15.87 18.44
N ARG A 368 -1.08 16.49 17.92
CA ARG A 368 -1.16 17.77 17.18
C ARG A 368 -2.14 17.67 16.00
N TYR A 369 -2.22 16.49 15.37
CA TYR A 369 -3.17 16.20 14.31
C TYR A 369 -4.62 16.36 14.74
N PHE A 370 -5.01 15.69 15.82
CA PHE A 370 -6.37 15.78 16.33
C PHE A 370 -6.70 17.22 16.75
N GLN A 371 -5.80 17.85 17.49
CA GLN A 371 -5.98 19.23 17.96
C GLN A 371 -6.17 20.21 16.81
N ALA A 372 -5.34 20.13 15.76
CA ALA A 372 -5.39 21.04 14.63
C ALA A 372 -6.72 20.93 13.85
N PHE A 373 -7.15 19.72 13.51
CA PHE A 373 -8.38 19.53 12.74
C PHE A 373 -9.65 19.67 13.57
N SER A 374 -9.62 19.24 14.84
CA SER A 374 -10.75 19.47 15.75
C SER A 374 -10.95 20.96 16.02
N SER A 375 -9.86 21.72 16.21
CA SER A 375 -9.95 23.18 16.37
C SER A 375 -10.50 23.85 15.12
N LEU A 376 -9.97 23.50 13.93
CA LEU A 376 -10.44 24.06 12.66
C LEU A 376 -11.95 23.86 12.47
N CYS A 377 -12.45 22.65 12.71
CA CYS A 377 -13.87 22.31 12.59
C CYS A 377 -14.77 22.98 13.65
N ALA A 378 -14.19 23.46 14.75
CA ALA A 378 -14.90 24.19 15.81
C ALA A 378 -14.62 25.70 15.76
N ASN A 379 -13.89 26.18 14.76
CA ASN A 379 -13.42 27.56 14.71
C ASN A 379 -14.58 28.54 14.46
N PRO A 380 -14.84 29.53 15.36
CA PRO A 380 -15.95 30.47 15.19
C PRO A 380 -15.87 31.33 13.93
N ARG A 381 -14.66 31.64 13.45
CA ARG A 381 -14.46 32.40 12.22
C ARG A 381 -14.84 31.58 10.99
N LEU A 382 -14.50 30.28 11.00
CA LEU A 382 -14.93 29.35 9.95
C LEU A 382 -16.45 29.21 9.97
N GLU A 383 -17.08 29.07 11.14
CA GLU A 383 -18.54 28.96 11.22
C GLU A 383 -19.25 30.18 10.64
N ALA A 384 -18.84 31.39 11.03
CA ALA A 384 -19.40 32.63 10.50
C ALA A 384 -19.19 32.77 8.97
N LEU A 385 -18.08 32.23 8.44
CA LEU A 385 -17.83 32.16 7.00
C LEU A 385 -18.79 31.19 6.31
N LEU A 386 -18.97 29.98 6.85
CA LEU A 386 -19.86 28.96 6.31
C LEU A 386 -21.32 29.45 6.29
N GLU A 387 -21.76 30.16 7.33
CA GLU A 387 -23.07 30.82 7.36
C GLU A 387 -23.20 31.88 6.27
N ARG A 388 -22.23 32.79 6.15
CA ARG A 388 -22.25 33.87 5.14
C ARG A 388 -22.24 33.33 3.71
N ALA A 389 -21.47 32.28 3.45
CA ALA A 389 -21.31 31.69 2.12
C ALA A 389 -22.37 30.63 1.79
N ASN A 390 -23.31 30.35 2.71
CA ASN A 390 -24.22 29.20 2.65
C ASN A 390 -23.49 27.87 2.34
N ALA A 391 -22.27 27.73 2.85
CA ALA A 391 -21.41 26.58 2.61
C ALA A 391 -21.53 25.56 3.75
N THR A 392 -21.04 24.36 3.47
CA THR A 392 -20.88 23.28 4.47
C THR A 392 -19.50 22.67 4.36
N VAL A 393 -19.03 22.04 5.43
CA VAL A 393 -17.80 21.26 5.46
C VAL A 393 -18.14 19.78 5.51
N LYS A 394 -17.52 18.98 4.64
CA LYS A 394 -17.44 17.53 4.80
C LYS A 394 -16.03 17.17 5.22
N PHE A 395 -15.89 16.69 6.45
CA PHE A 395 -14.62 16.19 6.99
C PHE A 395 -14.51 14.69 6.71
N PHE A 396 -13.64 14.31 5.77
CA PHE A 396 -13.39 12.92 5.43
C PHE A 396 -12.11 12.43 6.11
N ILE A 397 -12.26 11.61 7.15
CA ILE A 397 -11.12 11.03 7.83
C ILE A 397 -10.52 9.88 7.01
N HIS A 398 -9.19 9.78 6.98
CA HIS A 398 -8.54 8.68 6.28
C HIS A 398 -8.99 7.32 6.88
N PRO A 399 -9.25 6.27 6.06
CA PRO A 399 -9.78 4.99 6.56
C PRO A 399 -8.96 4.30 7.65
N LYS A 400 -7.63 4.54 7.70
CA LYS A 400 -6.76 4.04 8.79
C LYS A 400 -7.08 4.63 10.18
N LEU A 401 -7.79 5.74 10.23
CA LEU A 401 -8.16 6.46 11.45
C LEU A 401 -9.69 6.44 11.66
N SER A 402 -10.45 5.59 10.95
CA SER A 402 -11.91 5.57 11.03
C SER A 402 -12.42 5.28 12.45
N GLU A 403 -11.72 4.44 13.21
CA GLU A 403 -12.05 4.15 14.63
C GLU A 403 -11.96 5.40 15.52
N GLN A 404 -11.18 6.41 15.10
CA GLN A 404 -10.99 7.66 15.82
C GLN A 404 -12.02 8.73 15.43
N LEU A 405 -12.91 8.48 14.45
CA LEU A 405 -13.89 9.46 14.02
C LEU A 405 -14.80 9.92 15.16
N GLY A 406 -15.19 9.01 16.05
CA GLY A 406 -15.99 9.32 17.23
C GLY A 406 -15.31 10.24 18.25
N ALA A 407 -14.00 10.47 18.14
CA ALA A 407 -13.30 11.46 18.95
C ALA A 407 -13.59 12.89 18.49
N PHE A 408 -13.93 13.10 17.22
CA PHE A 408 -14.35 14.39 16.69
C PHE A 408 -15.80 14.65 17.11
N ALA A 409 -15.99 15.32 18.25
CA ALA A 409 -17.30 15.68 18.79
C ALA A 409 -17.37 17.20 19.04
N GLY A 410 -18.55 17.79 18.84
CA GLY A 410 -18.80 19.20 19.18
C GLY A 410 -18.45 20.23 18.09
N GLY A 411 -18.54 19.85 16.81
CA GLY A 411 -18.36 20.77 15.69
C GLY A 411 -19.60 21.64 15.39
N SER A 412 -19.43 22.58 14.47
CA SER A 412 -20.52 23.38 13.92
C SER A 412 -21.63 22.52 13.27
N PRO A 413 -22.90 22.96 13.28
CA PRO A 413 -23.98 22.28 12.56
C PRO A 413 -23.77 22.20 11.03
N ARG A 414 -22.84 23.01 10.49
CA ARG A 414 -22.45 23.01 9.07
C ARG A 414 -21.26 22.10 8.78
N VAL A 415 -20.73 21.40 9.77
CA VAL A 415 -19.64 20.42 9.62
C VAL A 415 -20.19 18.99 9.73
N GLN A 416 -19.99 18.21 8.67
CA GLN A 416 -20.37 16.81 8.59
C GLN A 416 -19.13 15.93 8.61
N PHE A 417 -19.04 15.02 9.58
CA PHE A 417 -17.97 14.02 9.65
C PHE A 417 -18.38 12.79 8.85
N ILE A 418 -17.62 12.48 7.80
CA ILE A 418 -17.90 11.41 6.85
C ILE A 418 -17.06 10.19 7.22
N ASP A 419 -17.74 9.07 7.49
CA ASP A 419 -17.09 7.78 7.75
C ASP A 419 -16.52 7.19 6.45
N ALA A 420 -15.37 6.54 6.56
CA ALA A 420 -14.74 5.85 5.45
C ALA A 420 -15.64 4.74 4.92
N GLY A 421 -15.95 4.79 3.62
CA GLY A 421 -16.83 3.81 2.96
C GLY A 421 -18.32 4.14 3.01
N SER A 422 -18.73 5.22 3.70
CA SER A 422 -20.12 5.71 3.64
C SER A 422 -20.45 6.35 2.28
N MET A 423 -19.46 6.98 1.64
CA MET A 423 -19.57 7.57 0.31
C MET A 423 -18.29 7.28 -0.49
N PRO A 424 -18.40 7.01 -1.81
CA PRO A 424 -17.24 6.89 -2.68
C PRO A 424 -16.43 8.19 -2.73
N LEU A 425 -15.09 8.10 -2.63
CA LEU A 425 -14.21 9.28 -2.60
C LEU A 425 -14.35 10.16 -3.86
N ASN A 426 -14.54 9.53 -5.03
CA ASN A 426 -14.75 10.25 -6.28
C ASN A 426 -16.01 11.13 -6.25
N GLU A 427 -17.08 10.72 -5.56
CA GLU A 427 -18.29 11.54 -5.42
C GLU A 427 -18.02 12.78 -4.57
N LEU A 428 -17.28 12.64 -3.46
CA LEU A 428 -16.86 13.78 -2.62
C LEU A 428 -16.00 14.78 -3.40
N ILE A 429 -15.08 14.30 -4.23
CA ILE A 429 -14.22 15.14 -5.11
C ILE A 429 -15.06 15.86 -6.17
N MET A 430 -16.02 15.18 -6.78
CA MET A 430 -16.89 15.75 -7.81
C MET A 430 -17.86 16.80 -7.23
N GLU A 431 -18.34 16.61 -6.01
CA GLU A 431 -19.27 17.50 -5.30
C GLU A 431 -18.61 18.74 -4.69
N CYS A 432 -17.37 18.63 -4.20
CA CYS A 432 -16.77 19.73 -3.46
C CYS A 432 -16.59 21.00 -4.31
N ALA A 433 -16.71 22.17 -3.72
CA ALA A 433 -16.32 23.44 -4.34
C ALA A 433 -14.83 23.74 -4.13
N MET A 434 -14.25 23.23 -3.05
CA MET A 434 -12.81 23.32 -2.77
C MET A 434 -12.34 22.15 -1.90
N LEU A 435 -11.03 21.93 -1.87
CA LEU A 435 -10.37 20.97 -0.98
C LEU A 435 -9.50 21.69 0.04
N VAL A 436 -9.59 21.27 1.30
CA VAL A 436 -8.59 21.53 2.34
C VAL A 436 -7.91 20.20 2.65
N THR A 437 -6.61 20.11 2.39
CA THR A 437 -5.82 18.88 2.63
C THR A 437 -4.44 19.26 3.16
N ASP A 438 -3.57 18.29 3.40
CA ASP A 438 -2.21 18.52 3.88
C ASP A 438 -1.16 18.02 2.87
N TYR A 439 -0.97 16.71 2.74
CA TYR A 439 0.03 16.06 1.90
C TYR A 439 -0.60 14.99 1.00
N SER A 440 -1.90 15.13 0.70
CA SER A 440 -2.65 14.13 -0.06
C SER A 440 -2.53 14.35 -1.55
N SER A 441 -2.20 13.30 -2.30
CA SER A 441 -2.26 13.31 -3.77
C SER A 441 -3.68 13.48 -4.33
N VAL A 442 -4.71 13.43 -3.49
CA VAL A 442 -6.10 13.73 -3.90
C VAL A 442 -6.25 15.17 -4.40
N CYS A 443 -5.33 16.07 -4.02
CA CYS A 443 -5.33 17.43 -4.54
C CYS A 443 -5.29 17.44 -6.07
N TRP A 444 -4.57 16.52 -6.71
CA TRP A 444 -4.46 16.46 -8.17
C TRP A 444 -5.79 16.09 -8.84
N ASP A 445 -6.63 15.25 -8.22
CA ASP A 445 -7.97 14.95 -8.74
C ASP A 445 -8.90 16.18 -8.65
N VAL A 446 -8.78 16.97 -7.58
CA VAL A 446 -9.56 18.21 -7.38
C VAL A 446 -9.08 19.32 -8.33
N LEU A 447 -7.77 19.46 -8.47
CA LEU A 447 -7.15 20.39 -9.41
C LEU A 447 -7.57 20.05 -10.83
N TYR A 448 -7.64 18.76 -11.21
CA TYR A 448 -8.10 18.32 -12.55
C TYR A 448 -9.53 18.81 -12.85
N LEU A 449 -10.35 19.05 -11.82
CA LEU A 449 -11.68 19.68 -11.96
C LEU A 449 -11.64 21.22 -11.93
N HIS A 450 -10.45 21.83 -11.99
CA HIS A 450 -10.19 23.26 -11.91
C HIS A 450 -10.72 23.91 -10.61
N LYS A 451 -10.70 23.16 -9.51
CA LYS A 451 -11.17 23.60 -8.19
C LYS A 451 -10.00 23.98 -7.29
N PRO A 452 -10.15 24.99 -6.42
CA PRO A 452 -9.09 25.45 -5.52
C PRO A 452 -8.76 24.43 -4.43
N VAL A 453 -7.50 24.43 -4.02
CA VAL A 453 -6.96 23.61 -2.93
C VAL A 453 -6.25 24.51 -1.92
N VAL A 454 -6.49 24.27 -0.62
CA VAL A 454 -5.76 24.88 0.50
C VAL A 454 -4.99 23.76 1.21
N PHE A 455 -3.70 23.99 1.46
CA PHE A 455 -2.81 23.04 2.12
C PHE A 455 -2.60 23.43 3.60
N TYR A 456 -3.26 22.73 4.52
CA TYR A 456 -3.10 22.92 5.96
C TYR A 456 -2.01 21.99 6.52
N GLN A 457 -0.76 22.47 6.52
CA GLN A 457 0.45 21.71 6.82
C GLN A 457 1.07 22.14 8.15
N PHE A 458 0.31 22.10 9.23
CA PHE A 458 0.80 22.52 10.55
C PHE A 458 2.05 21.74 11.01
N ASP A 459 2.20 20.48 10.60
CA ASP A 459 3.30 19.58 10.98
C ASP A 459 4.32 19.34 9.85
N GLN A 460 4.55 20.33 8.99
CA GLN A 460 5.39 20.21 7.78
C GLN A 460 6.80 19.70 8.07
N ASP A 461 7.48 20.25 9.08
CA ASP A 461 8.84 19.84 9.44
C ASP A 461 8.95 18.36 9.82
N ASP A 462 7.97 17.85 10.57
CA ASP A 462 7.93 16.46 10.99
C ASP A 462 7.61 15.55 9.80
N TYR A 463 6.70 15.97 8.91
CA TYR A 463 6.38 15.23 7.70
C TYR A 463 7.59 15.13 6.75
N LEU A 464 8.30 16.24 6.52
CA LEU A 464 9.50 16.25 5.65
C LEU A 464 10.63 15.39 6.24
N ARG A 465 10.76 15.33 7.57
CA ARG A 465 11.74 14.47 8.25
C ARG A 465 11.42 12.98 8.12
N GLU A 466 10.16 12.60 8.32
CA GLU A 466 9.74 11.19 8.41
C GLU A 466 9.37 10.57 7.06
N VAL A 467 8.82 11.38 6.15
CA VAL A 467 8.25 10.91 4.88
C VAL A 467 8.98 11.49 3.67
N GLY A 468 9.32 12.77 3.70
CA GLY A 468 9.94 13.49 2.59
C GLY A 468 8.99 13.78 1.42
N SER A 469 9.37 14.73 0.57
CA SER A 469 8.63 15.16 -0.63
C SER A 469 9.59 15.27 -1.82
N TYR A 470 9.06 15.18 -3.05
CA TYR A 470 9.81 15.54 -4.26
C TYR A 470 9.59 17.01 -4.65
N LEU A 471 8.55 17.65 -4.11
CA LEU A 471 8.24 19.06 -4.33
C LEU A 471 8.74 19.93 -3.20
N ASP A 472 9.22 21.12 -3.55
CA ASP A 472 9.38 22.25 -2.64
C ASP A 472 8.00 22.83 -2.33
N PHE A 473 7.53 22.64 -1.10
CA PHE A 473 6.17 23.03 -0.71
C PHE A 473 5.92 24.54 -0.76
N ASP A 474 6.92 25.36 -0.50
CA ASP A 474 6.77 26.83 -0.52
C ASP A 474 6.63 27.35 -1.96
N ARG A 475 7.26 26.65 -2.91
CA ARG A 475 7.38 27.11 -4.29
C ARG A 475 6.41 26.42 -5.25
N GLU A 476 6.22 25.12 -5.12
CA GLU A 476 5.59 24.29 -6.15
C GLU A 476 4.14 23.91 -5.83
N LEU A 477 3.65 24.06 -4.59
CA LEU A 477 2.27 23.66 -4.27
C LEU A 477 1.22 24.55 -4.96
N PRO A 478 0.23 23.95 -5.65
CA PRO A 478 -0.81 24.66 -6.39
C PRO A 478 -1.97 25.12 -5.49
N GLY A 479 -1.64 25.90 -4.46
CA GLY A 479 -2.60 26.42 -3.49
C GLY A 479 -1.92 27.14 -2.32
N PRO A 480 -2.66 27.92 -1.52
CA PRO A 480 -2.14 28.51 -0.29
C PRO A 480 -1.67 27.42 0.68
N VAL A 481 -0.49 27.62 1.27
CA VAL A 481 0.06 26.75 2.32
C VAL A 481 -0.11 27.47 3.67
N ALA A 482 -0.89 26.86 4.56
CA ALA A 482 -1.14 27.35 5.90
C ALA A 482 -0.42 26.46 6.93
N LEU A 483 0.44 27.06 7.74
CA LEU A 483 1.20 26.37 8.81
C LEU A 483 0.51 26.47 10.18
N ASP A 484 -0.56 27.26 10.27
CA ASP A 484 -1.40 27.41 11.46
C ASP A 484 -2.88 27.60 11.09
N GLU A 485 -3.74 27.44 12.09
CA GLU A 485 -5.19 27.50 11.93
C GLU A 485 -5.68 28.87 11.40
N SER A 486 -5.09 29.97 11.86
CA SER A 486 -5.51 31.31 11.44
C SER A 486 -5.26 31.50 9.95
N ALA A 487 -4.06 31.15 9.50
CA ALA A 487 -3.71 31.19 8.08
C ALA A 487 -4.60 30.27 7.24
N CYS A 488 -4.98 29.09 7.77
CA CYS A 488 -5.88 28.17 7.08
C CYS A 488 -7.28 28.77 6.90
N VAL A 489 -7.84 29.37 7.96
CA VAL A 489 -9.14 30.03 7.89
C VAL A 489 -9.11 31.24 6.96
N ASP A 490 -8.03 32.02 6.97
CA ASP A 490 -7.84 33.16 6.06
C ASP A 490 -7.79 32.72 4.59
N ALA A 491 -7.09 31.62 4.29
CA ALA A 491 -7.04 31.05 2.95
C ALA A 491 -8.42 30.52 2.50
N ILE A 492 -9.16 29.83 3.37
CA ILE A 492 -10.52 29.36 3.07
C ILE A 492 -11.45 30.56 2.81
N ALA A 493 -11.36 31.61 3.62
CA ALA A 493 -12.15 32.83 3.45
C ALA A 493 -11.86 33.51 2.10
N SER A 494 -10.58 33.65 1.74
CA SER A 494 -10.17 34.23 0.46
C SER A 494 -10.73 33.44 -0.73
N VAL A 495 -10.67 32.11 -0.68
CA VAL A 495 -11.24 31.24 -1.73
C VAL A 495 -12.75 31.39 -1.81
N ALA A 496 -13.45 31.36 -0.67
CA ALA A 496 -14.91 31.53 -0.63
C ALA A 496 -15.36 32.91 -1.15
N GLU A 497 -14.64 33.97 -0.81
CA GLU A 497 -14.91 35.34 -1.28
C GLU A 497 -14.66 35.52 -2.77
N SER A 498 -13.75 34.72 -3.34
CA SER A 498 -13.53 34.63 -4.79
C SER A 498 -14.55 33.75 -5.52
N GLY A 499 -15.59 33.25 -4.83
CA GLY A 499 -16.60 32.37 -5.42
C GLY A 499 -16.11 30.94 -5.64
N PHE A 500 -15.15 30.46 -4.84
CA PHE A 500 -14.53 29.14 -4.96
C PHE A 500 -13.82 28.92 -6.32
N HIS A 501 -13.27 29.98 -6.90
CA HIS A 501 -12.43 29.89 -8.09
C HIS A 501 -10.97 29.71 -7.70
N MET A 502 -10.24 28.90 -8.47
CA MET A 502 -8.80 28.77 -8.33
C MET A 502 -8.11 30.02 -8.86
N ASP A 503 -7.22 30.62 -8.07
CA ASP A 503 -6.48 31.83 -8.46
C ASP A 503 -5.40 31.53 -9.52
N ASP A 504 -4.97 32.57 -10.25
CA ASP A 504 -3.97 32.47 -11.32
C ASP A 504 -2.63 31.87 -10.86
N THR A 505 -2.21 32.13 -9.62
CA THR A 505 -0.95 31.60 -9.10
C THR A 505 -1.06 30.10 -8.89
N SER A 506 -2.15 29.65 -8.27
CA SER A 506 -2.45 28.23 -8.09
C SER A 506 -2.61 27.52 -9.43
N GLN A 507 -3.30 28.13 -10.41
CA GLN A 507 -3.42 27.59 -11.78
C GLN A 507 -2.05 27.40 -12.45
N ARG A 508 -1.16 28.41 -12.38
CA ARG A 508 0.19 28.31 -12.98
C ARG A 508 1.04 27.21 -12.34
N LYS A 509 0.91 27.01 -11.03
CA LYS A 509 1.61 25.94 -10.31
C LYS A 509 1.01 24.57 -10.57
N ALA A 510 -0.30 24.48 -10.86
CA ALA A 510 -0.97 23.24 -11.22
C ALA A 510 -0.65 22.79 -12.66
N ALA A 511 -0.50 23.74 -13.58
CA ALA A 511 -0.35 23.48 -15.02
C ALA A 511 0.70 22.41 -15.39
N PRO A 512 1.91 22.37 -14.78
CA PRO A 512 2.89 21.32 -15.07
C PRO A 512 2.41 19.89 -14.78
N PHE A 513 1.41 19.70 -13.92
CA PHE A 513 0.82 18.40 -13.58
C PHE A 513 -0.48 18.10 -14.34
N GLN A 514 -0.97 19.05 -15.14
CA GLN A 514 -2.28 19.02 -15.81
C GLN A 514 -2.17 19.09 -17.33
N GLU A 515 -1.08 18.55 -17.87
CA GLU A 515 -0.82 18.56 -19.32
C GLU A 515 -1.92 17.85 -20.14
N LEU A 516 -2.59 16.85 -19.55
CA LEU A 516 -3.53 15.96 -20.23
C LEU A 516 -4.98 16.17 -19.78
N ASP A 517 -5.58 17.32 -20.13
CA ASP A 517 -6.97 17.67 -19.84
C ASP A 517 -7.91 17.47 -21.05
N ASP A 518 -7.92 16.26 -21.62
CA ASP A 518 -8.70 15.94 -22.83
C ASP A 518 -9.72 14.79 -22.64
N THR A 519 -9.80 14.20 -21.45
CA THR A 519 -10.66 13.04 -21.11
C THR A 519 -10.41 11.79 -21.98
N ARG A 520 -9.19 11.63 -22.52
CA ARG A 520 -8.79 10.47 -23.34
C ARG A 520 -7.77 9.57 -22.66
N ASN A 521 -7.65 9.65 -21.33
CA ASN A 521 -6.60 8.96 -20.57
C ASN A 521 -6.76 7.43 -20.65
N ARG A 522 -7.99 6.91 -20.60
CA ARG A 522 -8.29 5.47 -20.75
C ARG A 522 -7.92 4.93 -22.14
N GLU A 523 -8.25 5.68 -23.19
CA GLU A 523 -7.90 5.36 -24.58
C GLU A 523 -6.38 5.36 -24.79
N ARG A 524 -5.68 6.39 -24.26
CA ARG A 524 -4.21 6.51 -24.34
C ARG A 524 -3.52 5.33 -23.66
N THR A 525 -4.00 4.96 -22.47
CA THR A 525 -3.54 3.77 -21.72
C THR A 525 -3.74 2.48 -22.50
N TYR A 526 -4.92 2.27 -23.10
CA TYR A 526 -5.21 1.08 -23.91
C TYR A 526 -4.29 0.98 -25.15
N ARG A 527 -4.08 2.08 -25.86
CA ARG A 527 -3.18 2.14 -27.04
C ARG A 527 -1.72 1.87 -26.67
N PHE A 528 -1.26 2.41 -25.55
CA PHE A 528 0.08 2.11 -25.04
C PHE A 528 0.23 0.62 -24.74
N LEU A 529 -0.71 0.05 -23.98
CA LEU A 529 -0.64 -1.36 -23.60
C LEU A 529 -0.74 -2.28 -24.82
N THR A 530 -1.60 -2.00 -25.80
CA THR A 530 -1.72 -2.84 -27.01
C THR A 530 -0.47 -2.81 -27.88
N SER A 531 0.19 -1.66 -28.02
CA SER A 531 1.45 -1.55 -28.77
C SER A 531 2.64 -2.24 -28.09
N HIS A 532 2.63 -2.35 -26.76
CA HIS A 532 3.71 -2.97 -25.96
C HIS A 532 3.39 -4.39 -25.45
N SER A 533 2.20 -4.89 -25.78
CA SER A 533 1.74 -6.26 -25.50
C SER A 533 1.88 -7.19 -26.70
N LEU A 534 2.59 -6.80 -27.78
CA LEU A 534 2.88 -7.66 -28.93
C LEU A 534 4.09 -8.55 -28.68
#